data_AF-A0A1H7N531-F1
#
_entry.id   AF-A0A1H7N531-F1
#
_cell.length_a   1.000
_cell.length_b   1.000
_cell.length_c   1.000
_cell.angle_alpha   90.00
_cell.angle_beta   90.00
_cell.angle_gamma   90.00
#
_symmetry.space_group_name_H-M   'P 1'
#
loop_
_entity.id
_entity.type
_entity.pdbx_description
1 polymer ?
#
loop_
_entity_poly.entity_id
_entity_poly.type
_entity_poly.pdbx_seq_one_letter_code
_entity_poly.pdbx_strand_id
1 'polypeptide(L)'
;MTAQPARGFNHGDQTQMGANNHPTVTPANHRLTERQVAERIGREYHETEYDGEVPAEVEEAAKLLKKMNDYLYDAIFAYGVEVIFTSDDPYGSYEEMVADIEANDRLFVFNGGTHPDHISKVDNLKNRAVHDFWGHYKNDVDFTFWGEFQKWHHMKRWYPEPVHRLTLQEVVGQTGLCWYLEGGFSSPDFKQKSFLAPTEWADLCYRHFPGKLPL
;
A
#
# COMPACT_ATOMS: atom_id res chain seq x y z
N MET A 1 32.89 37.81 76.15
CA MET A 1 32.30 36.89 77.15
C MET A 1 30.83 36.73 76.79
N THR A 2 30.48 35.71 75.99
CA THR A 2 29.95 34.39 76.42
C THR A 2 28.58 34.44 77.07
N ALA A 3 27.57 33.92 76.35
CA ALA A 3 26.48 33.03 76.79
C ALA A 3 25.37 33.08 75.72
N GLN A 4 25.27 32.10 74.82
CA GLN A 4 24.51 30.83 74.90
C GLN A 4 23.00 30.94 74.53
N PRO A 5 22.41 29.85 74.00
CA PRO A 5 21.35 29.90 72.99
C PRO A 5 19.99 29.33 73.46
N ALA A 6 18.94 29.51 72.65
CA ALA A 6 17.67 28.78 72.75
C ALA A 6 17.25 28.32 71.33
N ARG A 7 17.17 27.00 71.07
CA ARG A 7 15.92 26.19 71.08
C ARG A 7 14.81 26.89 70.27
N GLY A 8 14.28 26.39 69.16
CA GLY A 8 14.20 25.04 68.62
C GLY A 8 12.78 24.94 68.05
N PHE A 9 12.61 24.61 66.78
CA PHE A 9 11.31 24.20 66.24
C PHE A 9 11.50 23.07 65.24
N ASN A 10 10.82 21.99 65.56
CA ASN A 10 10.75 20.73 64.83
C ASN A 10 9.58 20.84 63.84
N HIS A 11 9.88 20.85 62.54
CA HIS A 11 8.93 20.53 61.48
C HIS A 11 9.59 19.37 60.73
N GLY A 12 9.05 18.16 60.86
CA GLY A 12 7.76 17.85 60.28
C GLY A 12 8.07 17.15 58.97
N ASP A 13 8.36 15.86 59.10
CA ASP A 13 8.60 14.88 58.06
C ASP A 13 7.48 14.97 57.00
N GLN A 14 7.80 15.54 55.84
CA GLN A 14 6.98 15.42 54.64
C GLN A 14 7.72 14.51 53.67
N THR A 15 7.31 13.26 53.72
CA THR A 15 7.61 12.20 52.77
C THR A 15 7.40 12.74 51.35
N GLN A 16 8.48 12.89 50.59
CA GLN A 16 8.43 13.02 49.15
C GLN A 16 7.84 11.73 48.58
N MET A 17 6.52 11.71 48.36
CA MET A 17 5.96 10.81 47.36
C MET A 17 6.31 11.38 46.00
N GLY A 18 7.35 10.80 45.40
CA GLY A 18 7.75 11.08 44.02
C GLY A 18 6.54 10.99 43.12
N ALA A 19 6.21 12.12 42.49
CA ALA A 19 5.34 12.11 41.33
C ALA A 19 6.00 11.21 40.28
N ASN A 20 5.40 10.03 40.07
CA ASN A 20 5.66 9.19 38.92
C ASN A 20 5.31 10.00 37.67
N ASN A 21 6.27 10.77 37.17
CA ASN A 21 6.25 11.31 35.83
C ASN A 21 6.45 10.14 34.87
N HIS A 22 5.38 9.43 34.56
CA HIS A 22 5.29 8.61 33.36
C HIS A 22 5.06 9.57 32.17
N PRO A 23 6.02 9.76 31.26
CA PRO A 23 5.79 10.53 30.06
C PRO A 23 5.32 9.59 28.97
N THR A 24 4.03 9.28 28.94
CA THR A 24 3.36 8.76 27.73
C THR A 24 2.23 9.70 27.34
N VAL A 25 2.55 10.99 27.30
CA VAL A 25 1.88 11.89 26.38
C VAL A 25 2.54 11.64 25.02
N THR A 26 1.96 10.76 24.21
CA THR A 26 2.30 10.68 22.78
C THR A 26 2.09 12.08 22.22
N PRO A 27 3.13 12.74 21.65
CA PRO A 27 2.96 14.09 21.13
C PRO A 27 1.84 14.10 20.09
N ALA A 28 0.84 14.95 20.29
CA ALA A 28 -0.39 15.00 19.51
C ALA A 28 -0.21 15.33 18.02
N ASN A 29 1.02 15.40 17.50
CA ASN A 29 1.33 15.97 16.18
C ASN A 29 2.35 15.16 15.35
N HIS A 30 2.71 13.93 15.69
CA HIS A 30 3.56 13.14 14.78
C HIS A 30 2.71 12.50 13.68
N ARG A 31 2.37 13.29 12.67
CA ARG A 31 1.83 12.77 11.41
C ARG A 31 2.90 11.89 10.79
N LEU A 32 2.57 10.63 10.54
CA LEU A 32 3.46 9.71 9.83
C LEU A 32 3.89 10.33 8.49
N THR A 33 5.08 10.02 7.99
CA THR A 33 5.46 10.26 6.59
C THR A 33 4.83 9.20 5.69
N GLU A 34 4.79 9.45 4.38
CA GLU A 34 4.37 8.44 3.39
C GLU A 34 5.17 7.14 3.55
N ARG A 35 6.49 7.26 3.73
CA ARG A 35 7.37 6.12 3.98
C ARG A 35 6.97 5.31 5.20
N GLN A 36 6.67 5.99 6.32
CA GLN A 36 6.22 5.30 7.54
C GLN A 36 4.87 4.62 7.36
N VAL A 37 3.98 5.16 6.53
CA VAL A 37 2.70 4.51 6.19
C VAL A 37 2.94 3.28 5.31
N ALA A 38 3.74 3.43 4.25
CA ALA A 38 4.08 2.35 3.33
C ALA A 38 4.79 1.19 4.04
N GLU A 39 5.83 1.48 4.83
CA GLU A 39 6.58 0.47 5.58
C GLU A 39 5.71 -0.22 6.66
N ARG A 40 4.75 0.49 7.26
CA ARG A 40 3.80 -0.11 8.20
C ARG A 40 2.91 -1.14 7.49
N ILE A 41 2.29 -0.75 6.38
CA ILE A 41 1.46 -1.66 5.58
C ILE A 41 2.31 -2.81 5.04
N GLY A 42 3.53 -2.54 4.58
CA GLY A 42 4.47 -3.54 4.10
C GLY A 42 4.89 -4.56 5.16
N ARG A 43 5.15 -4.11 6.38
CA ARG A 43 5.42 -5.01 7.51
C ARG A 43 4.20 -5.89 7.82
N GLU A 44 3.02 -5.29 7.93
CA GLU A 44 1.79 -6.05 8.20
C GLU A 44 1.52 -7.06 7.07
N TYR A 45 1.72 -6.67 5.81
CA TYR A 45 1.67 -7.59 4.66
C TYR A 45 2.67 -8.74 4.82
N HIS A 46 3.92 -8.43 5.19
CA HIS A 46 4.98 -9.41 5.36
C HIS A 46 4.67 -10.42 6.46
N GLU A 47 4.14 -9.95 7.58
CA GLU A 47 3.80 -10.73 8.77
C GLU A 47 2.49 -11.53 8.63
N THR A 48 1.60 -11.18 7.70
CA THR A 48 0.38 -11.97 7.43
C THR A 48 0.77 -13.40 7.06
N GLU A 49 0.40 -14.34 7.93
CA GLU A 49 0.57 -15.77 7.67
C GLU A 49 -0.23 -16.17 6.44
N TYR A 50 0.41 -16.92 5.54
CA TYR A 50 -0.20 -17.52 4.38
C TYR A 50 0.36 -18.93 4.28
N ASP A 51 -0.48 -19.92 4.54
CA ASP A 51 -0.13 -21.34 4.54
C ASP A 51 -0.27 -21.99 3.15
N GLY A 52 -0.68 -21.22 2.15
CA GLY A 52 -0.92 -21.69 0.78
C GLY A 52 -2.39 -22.06 0.52
N GLU A 53 -3.25 -22.07 1.54
CA GLU A 53 -4.69 -22.24 1.35
C GLU A 53 -5.32 -20.89 0.98
N VAL A 54 -6.03 -20.85 -0.15
CA VAL A 54 -6.75 -19.66 -0.59
C VAL A 54 -8.12 -19.65 0.09
N PRO A 55 -8.44 -18.64 0.92
CA PRO A 55 -9.77 -18.54 1.54
C PRO A 55 -10.87 -18.44 0.47
N ALA A 56 -12.03 -19.05 0.71
CA ALA A 56 -13.15 -19.03 -0.25
C ALA A 56 -13.58 -17.60 -0.65
N GLU A 57 -13.50 -16.64 0.27
CA GLU A 57 -13.77 -15.22 -0.01
C GLU A 57 -12.76 -14.59 -0.98
N VAL A 58 -11.49 -15.04 -0.94
CA VAL A 58 -10.47 -14.62 -1.90
C VAL A 58 -10.74 -15.25 -3.26
N GLU A 59 -11.14 -16.52 -3.32
CA GLU A 59 -11.51 -17.17 -4.59
C GLU A 59 -12.70 -16.48 -5.27
N GLU A 60 -13.73 -16.13 -4.51
CA GLU A 60 -14.89 -15.42 -5.05
C GLU A 60 -14.52 -14.01 -5.54
N ALA A 61 -13.72 -13.27 -4.76
CA ALA A 61 -13.17 -11.98 -5.20
C ALA A 61 -12.31 -12.13 -6.46
N ALA A 62 -11.47 -13.17 -6.54
CA ALA A 62 -10.62 -13.45 -7.69
C ALA A 62 -11.42 -13.74 -8.97
N LYS A 63 -12.52 -14.49 -8.87
CA LYS A 63 -13.43 -14.75 -10.01
C LYS A 63 -14.04 -13.45 -10.53
N LEU A 64 -14.47 -12.56 -9.64
CA LEU A 64 -15.03 -11.25 -9.99
C LEU A 64 -13.97 -10.32 -10.59
N LEU A 65 -12.77 -10.29 -9.99
CA LEU A 65 -11.61 -9.56 -10.48
C LEU A 65 -11.27 -9.99 -11.90
N LYS A 66 -11.13 -11.31 -12.14
CA LYS A 66 -10.84 -11.87 -13.46
C LYS A 66 -11.86 -11.43 -14.50
N LYS A 67 -13.15 -11.58 -14.20
CA LYS A 67 -14.22 -11.18 -15.13
C LYS A 67 -14.12 -9.70 -15.51
N MET A 68 -13.83 -8.84 -14.53
CA MET A 68 -13.70 -7.42 -14.78
C MET A 68 -12.42 -7.09 -15.55
N ASN A 69 -11.30 -7.73 -15.20
CA ASN A 69 -10.03 -7.54 -15.90
C ASN A 69 -10.09 -8.02 -17.34
N ASP A 70 -10.80 -9.12 -17.66
CA ASP A 70 -11.00 -9.54 -19.06
C ASP A 70 -11.67 -8.43 -19.88
N TYR A 71 -12.75 -7.83 -19.37
CA TYR A 71 -13.43 -6.73 -20.05
C TYR A 71 -12.56 -5.47 -20.16
N LEU A 72 -11.89 -5.07 -19.09
CA LEU A 72 -11.03 -3.88 -19.09
C LEU A 72 -9.82 -4.08 -20.01
N TYR A 73 -9.24 -5.27 -20.04
CA TYR A 73 -8.13 -5.63 -20.92
C TYR A 73 -8.54 -5.53 -22.39
N ASP A 74 -9.68 -6.13 -22.77
CA ASP A 74 -10.20 -6.03 -24.14
C ASP A 74 -10.48 -4.58 -24.54
N ALA A 75 -10.92 -3.75 -23.58
CA ALA A 75 -11.16 -2.34 -23.81
C ALA A 75 -9.87 -1.54 -24.10
N ILE A 76 -8.68 -1.98 -23.68
CA ILE A 76 -7.40 -1.30 -24.02
C ILE A 76 -7.22 -1.27 -25.55
N PHE A 77 -7.48 -2.40 -26.23
CA PHE A 77 -7.38 -2.48 -27.68
C PHE A 77 -8.44 -1.63 -28.39
N ALA A 78 -9.61 -1.46 -27.79
CA ALA A 78 -10.64 -0.56 -28.32
C ALA A 78 -10.22 0.93 -28.27
N TYR A 79 -9.25 1.28 -27.42
CA TYR A 79 -8.59 2.60 -27.40
C TYR A 79 -7.45 2.71 -28.42
N GLY A 80 -7.17 1.67 -29.21
CA GLY A 80 -6.10 1.64 -30.19
C GLY A 80 -4.73 1.31 -29.63
N VAL A 81 -4.64 0.93 -28.34
CA VAL A 81 -3.36 0.66 -27.67
C VAL A 81 -2.99 -0.82 -27.73
N GLU A 82 -1.81 -1.13 -28.27
CA GLU A 82 -1.23 -2.47 -28.27
C GLU A 82 -0.60 -2.79 -26.89
N VAL A 83 -0.84 -3.99 -26.36
CA VAL A 83 -0.20 -4.46 -25.12
C VAL A 83 0.94 -5.44 -25.45
N ILE A 84 2.16 -5.12 -25.01
CA ILE A 84 3.37 -5.90 -25.29
C ILE A 84 4.02 -6.37 -23.99
N PHE A 85 4.13 -7.68 -23.80
CA PHE A 85 4.74 -8.24 -22.60
C PHE A 85 6.27 -8.37 -22.73
N THR A 86 7.02 -7.82 -21.78
CA THR A 86 8.50 -7.84 -21.75
C THR A 86 9.05 -8.43 -20.45
N SER A 87 10.25 -9.01 -20.51
CA SER A 87 10.95 -9.58 -19.34
C SER A 87 11.73 -8.55 -18.51
N ASP A 88 11.95 -7.36 -19.06
CA ASP A 88 12.66 -6.27 -18.40
C ASP A 88 11.64 -5.23 -17.91
N ASP A 89 11.98 -4.49 -16.85
CA ASP A 89 11.14 -3.39 -16.36
C ASP A 89 11.04 -2.31 -17.46
N PRO A 90 9.85 -2.08 -18.05
CA PRO A 90 9.74 -1.32 -19.30
C PRO A 90 9.90 0.18 -19.14
N TYR A 91 9.62 0.73 -17.95
CA TYR A 91 9.52 2.17 -17.74
C TYR A 91 10.21 2.58 -16.44
N GLY A 92 11.14 3.53 -16.51
CA GLY A 92 11.80 4.06 -15.33
C GLY A 92 10.94 5.08 -14.56
N SER A 93 9.85 5.55 -15.15
CA SER A 93 8.93 6.53 -14.55
C SER A 93 7.53 6.46 -15.16
N TYR A 94 6.56 7.05 -14.47
CA TYR A 94 5.19 7.21 -14.96
C TYR A 94 5.16 8.07 -16.24
N GLU A 95 5.94 9.15 -16.27
CA GLU A 95 6.00 10.08 -17.40
C GLU A 95 6.53 9.39 -18.67
N GLU A 96 7.47 8.47 -18.52
CA GLU A 96 7.99 7.66 -19.63
C GLU A 96 6.91 6.73 -20.21
N MET A 97 6.14 6.07 -19.33
CA MET A 97 5.01 5.22 -19.77
C MET A 97 3.96 6.04 -20.52
N VAL A 98 3.56 7.20 -19.98
CA VAL A 98 2.59 8.10 -20.64
C VAL A 98 3.11 8.53 -22.01
N ALA A 99 4.37 8.97 -22.09
CA ALA A 99 4.96 9.41 -23.34
C ALA A 99 5.00 8.30 -24.39
N ASP A 100 5.28 7.04 -24.00
CA ASP A 100 5.28 5.90 -24.93
C ASP A 100 3.87 5.57 -25.42
N ILE A 101 2.87 5.56 -24.55
CA ILE A 101 1.47 5.33 -24.95
C ILE A 101 1.00 6.41 -25.93
N GLU A 102 1.19 7.68 -25.59
CA GLU A 102 0.73 8.83 -26.41
C GLU A 102 1.46 8.95 -27.76
N ALA A 103 2.73 8.55 -27.81
CA ALA A 103 3.54 8.68 -29.03
C ALA A 103 3.47 7.45 -29.95
N ASN A 104 3.26 6.25 -29.38
CA ASN A 104 3.43 4.98 -30.09
C ASN A 104 2.20 4.07 -30.05
N ASP A 105 1.09 4.48 -29.43
CA ASP A 105 -0.14 3.69 -29.29
C ASP A 105 0.13 2.27 -28.73
N ARG A 106 1.05 2.16 -27.77
CA ARG A 106 1.43 0.88 -27.16
C ARG A 106 1.72 1.02 -25.67
N LEU A 107 1.60 -0.10 -24.96
CA LEU A 107 1.92 -0.26 -23.55
C LEU A 107 2.77 -1.52 -23.38
N PHE A 108 4.00 -1.34 -22.88
CA PHE A 108 4.81 -2.47 -22.42
C PHE A 108 4.43 -2.85 -21.00
N VAL A 109 4.34 -4.16 -20.73
CA VAL A 109 3.97 -4.69 -19.42
C VAL A 109 5.02 -5.71 -18.98
N PHE A 110 5.56 -5.53 -17.78
CA PHE A 110 6.50 -6.47 -17.19
C PHE A 110 5.85 -7.84 -16.95
N ASN A 111 6.49 -8.91 -17.45
CA ASN A 111 5.98 -10.29 -17.40
C ASN A 111 6.74 -11.21 -16.43
N GLY A 112 7.72 -10.67 -15.71
CA GLY A 112 8.47 -11.37 -14.68
C GLY A 112 7.78 -11.34 -13.30
N GLY A 113 8.55 -11.69 -12.27
CA GLY A 113 8.08 -11.75 -10.88
C GLY A 113 7.21 -12.96 -10.56
N THR A 114 6.57 -12.91 -9.38
CA THR A 114 5.64 -13.93 -8.91
C THR A 114 4.19 -13.55 -9.26
N HIS A 115 3.26 -14.49 -9.06
CA HIS A 115 1.82 -14.25 -9.07
C HIS A 115 1.18 -14.92 -7.85
N PRO A 116 0.04 -14.44 -7.32
CA PRO A 116 -0.68 -15.12 -6.25
C PRO A 116 -1.24 -16.48 -6.72
N ASP A 117 -1.45 -17.41 -5.79
CA ASP A 117 -1.95 -18.75 -6.13
C ASP A 117 -3.41 -18.74 -6.63
N HIS A 118 -4.20 -17.72 -6.29
CA HIS A 118 -5.60 -17.61 -6.67
C HIS A 118 -5.83 -17.14 -8.12
N ILE A 119 -4.76 -16.80 -8.86
CA ILE A 119 -4.84 -16.28 -10.23
C ILE A 119 -3.80 -16.96 -11.11
N SER A 120 -4.17 -17.26 -12.37
CA SER A 120 -3.24 -17.84 -13.33
C SER A 120 -2.18 -16.81 -13.76
N LYS A 121 -1.03 -17.27 -14.26
CA LYS A 121 0.00 -16.37 -14.82
C LYS A 121 -0.58 -15.47 -15.93
N VAL A 122 -1.43 -16.01 -16.80
CA VAL A 122 -2.04 -15.24 -17.91
C VAL A 122 -2.99 -14.17 -17.37
N ASP A 123 -3.82 -14.52 -16.39
CA ASP A 123 -4.74 -13.56 -15.78
C ASP A 123 -3.99 -12.49 -14.98
N ASN A 124 -2.85 -12.83 -14.35
CA ASN A 124 -1.98 -11.86 -13.70
C ASN A 124 -1.35 -10.87 -14.70
N LEU A 125 -0.94 -11.35 -15.88
CA LEU A 125 -0.43 -10.47 -16.94
C LEU A 125 -1.50 -9.49 -17.44
N LYS A 126 -2.75 -9.95 -17.60
CA LYS A 126 -3.88 -9.07 -17.90
C LYS A 126 -4.13 -8.06 -16.77
N ASN A 127 -4.06 -8.51 -15.51
CA ASN A 127 -4.19 -7.64 -14.35
C ASN A 127 -3.14 -6.52 -14.37
N ARG A 128 -1.88 -6.85 -14.68
CA ARG A 128 -0.78 -5.86 -14.82
C ARG A 128 -1.07 -4.85 -15.94
N ALA A 129 -1.52 -5.31 -17.10
CA ALA A 129 -1.90 -4.41 -18.19
C ALA A 129 -3.07 -3.47 -17.81
N VAL A 130 -4.09 -3.99 -17.12
CA VAL A 130 -5.22 -3.19 -16.61
C VAL A 130 -4.75 -2.20 -15.53
N HIS A 131 -3.86 -2.63 -14.65
CA HIS A 131 -3.25 -1.82 -13.60
C HIS A 131 -2.48 -0.63 -14.18
N ASP A 132 -1.64 -0.86 -15.19
CA ASP A 132 -0.86 0.21 -15.82
C ASP A 132 -1.75 1.14 -16.65
N PHE A 133 -2.57 0.59 -17.54
CA PHE A 133 -3.40 1.39 -18.44
C PHE A 133 -4.55 2.10 -17.72
N TRP A 134 -5.46 1.34 -17.13
CA TRP A 134 -6.67 1.89 -16.52
C TRP A 134 -6.39 2.49 -15.15
N GLY A 135 -5.35 2.01 -14.47
CA GLY A 135 -4.97 2.48 -13.16
C GLY A 135 -4.12 3.74 -13.19
N HIS A 136 -2.94 3.68 -13.81
CA HIS A 136 -2.02 4.81 -13.87
C HIS A 136 -2.37 5.78 -15.00
N TYR A 137 -2.30 5.32 -16.25
CA TYR A 137 -2.44 6.20 -17.41
C TYR A 137 -3.81 6.88 -17.49
N LYS A 138 -4.92 6.13 -17.35
CA LYS A 138 -6.27 6.72 -17.45
C LYS A 138 -6.68 7.59 -16.26
N ASN A 139 -6.03 7.50 -15.11
CA ASN A 139 -6.33 8.34 -13.94
C ASN A 139 -5.28 9.40 -13.66
N ASP A 140 -4.22 9.49 -14.46
CA ASP A 140 -3.12 10.43 -14.31
C ASP A 140 -2.44 10.37 -12.93
N VAL A 141 -2.00 9.16 -12.54
CA VAL A 141 -1.38 8.90 -11.23
C VAL A 141 -0.05 8.18 -11.39
N ASP A 142 0.96 8.65 -10.65
CA ASP A 142 2.34 8.14 -10.71
C ASP A 142 2.53 6.78 -9.99
N PHE A 143 3.76 6.28 -10.00
CA PHE A 143 4.18 5.02 -9.37
C PHE A 143 4.61 5.17 -7.89
N THR A 144 4.35 6.32 -7.25
CA THR A 144 4.65 6.50 -5.81
C THR A 144 3.68 5.69 -4.95
N PHE A 145 3.97 5.48 -3.66
CA PHE A 145 3.03 4.79 -2.78
C PHE A 145 1.68 5.53 -2.69
N TRP A 146 1.71 6.87 -2.68
CA TRP A 146 0.52 7.68 -2.83
C TRP A 146 -0.18 7.48 -4.18
N GLY A 147 0.55 7.49 -5.29
CA GLY A 147 0.04 7.20 -6.63
C GLY A 147 -0.66 5.85 -6.74
N GLU A 148 -0.07 4.80 -6.17
CA GLU A 148 -0.63 3.45 -6.05
C GLU A 148 -1.96 3.44 -5.29
N PHE A 149 -2.04 4.15 -4.17
CA PHE A 149 -3.29 4.26 -3.42
C PHE A 149 -4.36 5.09 -4.16
N GLN A 150 -3.98 6.19 -4.83
CA GLN A 150 -4.89 6.99 -5.67
C GLN A 150 -5.45 6.15 -6.81
N LYS A 151 -4.58 5.43 -7.53
CA LYS A 151 -4.97 4.44 -8.54
C LYS A 151 -6.00 3.49 -7.99
N TRP A 152 -5.71 2.80 -6.89
CA TRP A 152 -6.65 1.85 -6.28
C TRP A 152 -7.99 2.52 -5.96
N HIS A 153 -7.95 3.73 -5.37
CA HIS A 153 -9.15 4.49 -5.03
C HIS A 153 -10.02 4.80 -6.25
N HIS A 154 -9.42 5.17 -7.39
CA HIS A 154 -10.14 5.41 -8.63
C HIS A 154 -10.63 4.11 -9.27
N MET A 155 -9.77 3.09 -9.33
CA MET A 155 -10.06 1.81 -9.97
C MET A 155 -11.21 1.07 -9.30
N LYS A 156 -11.31 1.11 -7.96
CA LYS A 156 -12.32 0.33 -7.23
C LYS A 156 -13.76 0.58 -7.69
N ARG A 157 -14.06 1.74 -8.30
CA ARG A 157 -15.41 2.05 -8.86
C ARG A 157 -15.83 1.14 -10.01
N TRP A 158 -14.87 0.51 -10.70
CA TRP A 158 -15.13 -0.44 -11.79
C TRP A 158 -15.34 -1.87 -11.27
N TYR A 159 -14.93 -2.15 -10.03
CA TYR A 159 -15.01 -3.48 -9.46
C TYR A 159 -16.15 -3.59 -8.44
N PRO A 160 -16.77 -4.77 -8.30
CA PRO A 160 -17.71 -5.02 -7.22
C PRO A 160 -16.99 -5.01 -5.87
N GLU A 161 -17.70 -4.64 -4.81
CA GLU A 161 -17.17 -4.41 -3.46
C GLU A 161 -16.30 -5.56 -2.89
N PRO A 162 -16.62 -6.86 -3.09
CA PRO A 162 -15.76 -7.95 -2.64
C PRO A 162 -14.31 -7.91 -3.19
N VAL A 163 -14.11 -7.28 -4.34
CA VAL A 163 -12.80 -7.19 -5.01
C VAL A 163 -11.93 -6.08 -4.40
N HIS A 164 -12.53 -5.09 -3.72
CA HIS A 164 -11.83 -3.88 -3.30
C HIS A 164 -10.68 -4.18 -2.33
N ARG A 165 -10.89 -5.10 -1.39
CA ARG A 165 -9.86 -5.51 -0.42
C ARG A 165 -8.79 -6.39 -1.04
N LEU A 166 -9.15 -7.18 -2.07
CA LEU A 166 -8.18 -7.97 -2.82
C LEU A 166 -7.24 -7.06 -3.60
N THR A 167 -7.78 -6.13 -4.39
CA THR A 167 -6.97 -5.19 -5.16
C THR A 167 -6.23 -4.18 -4.28
N LEU A 168 -6.74 -3.85 -3.08
CA LEU A 168 -5.99 -3.03 -2.12
C LEU A 168 -4.72 -3.74 -1.67
N GLN A 169 -4.80 -5.04 -1.38
CA GLN A 169 -3.65 -5.85 -1.02
C GLN A 169 -2.66 -5.95 -2.18
N GLU A 170 -3.14 -6.17 -3.40
CA GLU A 170 -2.26 -6.30 -4.58
C GLU A 170 -1.50 -5.02 -4.90
N VAL A 171 -2.15 -3.88 -4.76
CA VAL A 171 -1.60 -2.58 -5.19
C VAL A 171 -0.85 -1.89 -4.06
N VAL A 172 -1.54 -1.63 -2.96
CA VAL A 172 -1.01 -0.85 -1.84
C VAL A 172 -0.20 -1.74 -0.90
N GLY A 173 -0.67 -2.97 -0.67
CA GLY A 173 0.05 -3.94 0.15
C GLY A 173 1.41 -4.32 -0.42
N GLN A 174 1.47 -4.67 -1.71
CA GLN A 174 2.72 -5.04 -2.37
C GLN A 174 3.69 -3.86 -2.47
N THR A 175 3.21 -2.66 -2.83
CA THR A 175 4.08 -1.46 -2.84
C THR A 175 4.61 -1.14 -1.46
N GLY A 176 3.75 -1.23 -0.43
CA GLY A 176 4.18 -1.09 0.96
C GLY A 176 5.28 -2.10 1.32
N LEU A 177 5.12 -3.35 0.91
CA LEU A 177 6.12 -4.39 1.11
C LEU A 177 7.45 -4.04 0.43
N CYS A 178 7.43 -3.48 -0.78
CA CYS A 178 8.64 -3.04 -1.46
C CYS A 178 9.38 -1.91 -0.75
N TRP A 179 8.66 -1.05 -0.04
CA TRP A 179 9.28 0.00 0.76
C TRP A 179 9.85 -0.55 2.07
N TYR A 180 9.24 -1.61 2.60
CA TYR A 180 9.68 -2.30 3.81
C TYR A 180 10.90 -3.18 3.60
N LEU A 181 10.97 -3.90 2.47
CA LEU A 181 12.04 -4.85 2.19
C LEU A 181 13.27 -4.18 1.57
N GLU A 182 14.46 -4.61 2.01
CA GLU A 182 15.70 -4.31 1.30
C GLU A 182 15.66 -4.97 -0.09
N GLY A 183 15.92 -4.18 -1.14
CA GLY A 183 15.84 -4.61 -2.53
C GLY A 183 14.44 -4.58 -3.15
N GLY A 184 13.40 -4.19 -2.41
CA GLY A 184 12.05 -4.00 -2.94
C GLY A 184 11.48 -5.22 -3.64
N PHE A 185 10.99 -5.05 -4.88
CA PHE A 185 10.48 -6.16 -5.71
C PHE A 185 11.53 -7.23 -6.05
N SER A 186 12.83 -6.89 -5.99
CA SER A 186 13.92 -7.84 -6.22
C SER A 186 14.35 -8.59 -4.96
N SER A 187 13.74 -8.27 -3.80
CA SER A 187 14.03 -8.96 -2.55
C SER A 187 13.61 -10.44 -2.64
N PRO A 188 14.44 -11.39 -2.18
CA PRO A 188 14.04 -12.81 -2.12
C PRO A 188 12.85 -13.05 -1.18
N ASP A 189 12.59 -12.12 -0.26
CA ASP A 189 11.47 -12.16 0.67
C ASP A 189 10.18 -11.58 0.09
N PHE A 190 10.24 -10.98 -1.12
CA PHE A 190 9.05 -10.50 -1.80
C PHE A 190 8.22 -11.68 -2.33
N LYS A 191 7.03 -11.86 -1.78
CA LYS A 191 6.06 -12.88 -2.19
C LYS A 191 4.67 -12.28 -2.33
N GLN A 192 4.04 -12.52 -3.47
CA GLN A 192 2.63 -12.20 -3.65
C GLN A 192 1.79 -13.22 -2.89
N LYS A 193 0.84 -12.75 -2.07
CA LYS A 193 0.04 -13.56 -1.15
C LYS A 193 -1.45 -13.48 -1.52
N SER A 194 -2.23 -14.48 -1.13
CA SER A 194 -3.68 -14.56 -1.40
C SER A 194 -4.49 -14.29 -0.13
N PHE A 195 -4.75 -13.02 0.18
CA PHE A 195 -5.61 -12.62 1.31
C PHE A 195 -6.33 -11.30 1.01
N LEU A 196 -7.41 -11.00 1.75
CA LEU A 196 -8.09 -9.72 1.67
C LEU A 196 -7.42 -8.70 2.61
N ALA A 197 -6.97 -7.55 2.09
CA ALA A 197 -6.37 -6.49 2.92
C ALA A 197 -7.26 -6.11 4.10
N PRO A 198 -6.72 -5.87 5.30
CA PRO A 198 -7.46 -5.22 6.39
C PRO A 198 -8.00 -3.85 5.94
N THR A 199 -9.22 -3.49 6.38
CA THR A 199 -9.82 -2.18 6.05
C THR A 199 -9.03 -1.02 6.62
N GLU A 200 -8.31 -1.27 7.71
CA GLU A 200 -7.44 -0.33 8.41
C GLU A 200 -6.32 0.21 7.52
N TRP A 201 -5.90 -0.53 6.48
CA TRP A 201 -4.91 -0.04 5.51
C TRP A 201 -5.47 1.12 4.69
N ALA A 202 -6.70 0.97 4.18
CA ALA A 202 -7.35 2.06 3.46
C ALA A 202 -7.60 3.26 4.40
N ASP A 203 -8.08 3.02 5.62
CA ASP A 203 -8.30 4.07 6.62
C ASP A 203 -7.02 4.81 7.01
N LEU A 204 -5.90 4.08 7.10
CA LEU A 204 -4.59 4.69 7.34
C LEU A 204 -4.19 5.62 6.20
N CYS A 205 -4.36 5.17 4.94
CA CYS A 205 -4.10 6.00 3.77
C CYS A 205 -5.02 7.22 3.70
N TYR A 206 -6.34 7.07 3.87
CA TYR A 206 -7.28 8.20 3.87
C TYR A 206 -6.95 9.24 4.95
N ARG A 207 -6.60 8.79 6.17
CA ARG A 207 -6.20 9.69 7.26
C ARG A 207 -4.87 10.39 7.00
N HIS A 208 -3.93 9.70 6.35
CA HIS A 208 -2.61 10.26 6.06
C HIS A 208 -2.63 11.21 4.85
N PHE A 209 -3.51 11.00 3.87
CA PHE A 209 -3.65 11.80 2.66
C PHE A 209 -5.00 12.54 2.56
N PRO A 210 -5.41 13.33 3.57
CA PRO A 210 -6.68 14.03 3.55
C PRO A 210 -6.71 15.09 2.44
N GLY A 211 -7.85 15.19 1.75
CA GLY A 211 -8.12 16.26 0.78
C GLY A 211 -7.31 16.21 -0.52
N LYS A 212 -6.60 15.11 -0.79
CA LYS A 212 -5.83 14.91 -2.02
C LYS A 212 -6.48 13.96 -3.03
N LEU A 213 -7.61 13.34 -2.69
CA LEU A 213 -8.31 12.49 -3.66
C LEU A 213 -9.11 13.38 -4.62
N PRO A 214 -8.89 13.25 -5.94
CA PRO A 214 -9.77 13.87 -6.91
C PRO A 214 -11.21 13.39 -6.69
N LEU A 215 -12.17 14.32 -6.77
CA LEU A 215 -13.61 14.02 -6.74
C LEU A 215 -14.02 13.10 -7.90
#